data_AF-A0A973Q2E7-F1
#
_entry.id   AF-A0A973Q2E7-F1
#
_cell.length_a   1.000
_cell.length_b   1.000
_cell.length_c   1.000
_cell.angle_alpha   90.00
_cell.angle_beta   90.00
_cell.angle_gamma   90.00
#
_symmetry.space_group_name_H-M   'P 1'
#
loop_
_entity.id
_entity.type
_entity.pdbx_description
1 polymer ?
#
loop_
_entity_poly.entity_id
_entity_poly.type
_entity_poly.pdbx_seq_one_letter_code
_entity_poly.pdbx_strand_id
1 'polypeptide(L)'
;MNQPQPLDLDAIQARCDAATPGPWHVEDDKRDLNRWVTDKSGYLEINFGYLNNGTQADARFVAHARTDVEQLTARVRELEAENLRLRTAWHSAKTRASNARERLDIAEHGRDCAGETIEQLQATLDLMPRCNAPHPVADDARCELIVQHPGWHAAHVGAWPHASWPYQTQT
;
A
#
# COMPACT_ATOMS: atom_id res chain seq x y z
N MET A 1 -32.91 -9.74 -2.44
CA MET A 1 -32.78 -8.32 -2.81
C MET A 1 -32.24 -8.29 -4.23
N ASN A 2 -32.97 -7.71 -5.19
CA ASN A 2 -32.55 -7.64 -6.59
C ASN A 2 -31.41 -6.61 -6.67
N GLN A 3 -30.19 -7.01 -7.04
CA GLN A 3 -29.14 -6.01 -7.26
C GLN A 3 -29.52 -5.16 -8.48
N PRO A 4 -29.40 -3.83 -8.39
CA PRO A 4 -29.64 -2.97 -9.55
C PRO A 4 -28.66 -3.37 -10.66
N GLN A 5 -29.18 -3.50 -11.88
CA GLN A 5 -28.35 -3.77 -13.05
C GLN A 5 -27.34 -2.63 -13.25
N PRO A 6 -26.11 -2.94 -13.72
CA PRO A 6 -25.13 -1.92 -14.06
C PRO A 6 -25.72 -0.90 -15.06
N LEU A 7 -25.39 0.38 -14.88
CA LEU A 7 -25.87 1.44 -15.75
C LEU A 7 -25.13 1.40 -17.09
N ASP A 8 -25.85 1.23 -18.20
CA ASP A 8 -25.27 1.24 -19.55
C ASP A 8 -25.12 2.67 -20.08
N LEU A 9 -23.95 3.27 -19.80
CA LEU A 9 -23.63 4.65 -20.19
C LEU A 9 -23.48 4.82 -21.70
N ASP A 10 -23.10 3.78 -22.44
CA ASP A 10 -22.95 3.85 -23.89
C ASP A 10 -24.32 3.86 -24.55
N ALA A 11 -25.26 3.03 -24.08
CA ALA A 11 -26.63 3.07 -24.56
C ALA A 11 -27.35 4.38 -24.18
N ILE A 12 -27.05 4.96 -23.01
CA ILE A 12 -27.56 6.30 -22.63
C ILE A 12 -27.00 7.36 -23.56
N GLN A 13 -25.68 7.38 -23.79
CA GLN A 13 -25.04 8.33 -24.68
C GLN A 13 -25.59 8.22 -26.11
N ALA A 14 -25.74 7.00 -26.64
CA ALA A 14 -26.28 6.77 -27.97
C ALA A 14 -27.72 7.30 -28.11
N ARG A 15 -28.57 7.13 -27.09
CA ARG A 15 -29.92 7.75 -27.07
C ARG A 15 -29.84 9.28 -27.02
N CYS A 16 -28.87 9.82 -26.30
CA CYS A 16 -28.62 11.25 -26.19
C CYS A 16 -28.18 11.84 -27.55
N ASP A 17 -27.24 11.18 -28.22
CA ASP A 17 -26.69 11.59 -29.51
C ASP A 17 -27.72 11.48 -30.64
N ALA A 18 -28.65 10.51 -30.55
CA ALA A 18 -29.75 10.36 -31.50
C ALA A 18 -30.87 11.40 -31.30
N ALA A 19 -30.96 12.03 -30.13
CA ALA A 19 -31.93 13.08 -29.86
C ALA A 19 -31.51 14.42 -30.51
N THR A 20 -32.47 15.32 -30.73
CA THR A 20 -32.18 16.67 -31.24
C THR A 20 -31.10 17.35 -30.39
N PRO A 21 -30.03 17.92 -30.98
CA PRO A 21 -28.99 18.62 -30.24
C PRO A 21 -29.56 19.75 -29.36
N GLY A 22 -29.03 19.89 -28.15
CA GLY A 22 -29.36 21.00 -27.26
C GLY A 22 -28.60 22.30 -27.59
N PRO A 23 -28.83 23.38 -26.81
CA PRO A 23 -29.85 23.49 -25.77
C PRO A 23 -31.25 23.53 -26.36
N TRP A 24 -32.21 23.02 -25.59
CA TRP A 24 -33.63 23.22 -25.88
C TRP A 24 -34.16 24.37 -25.04
N HIS A 25 -35.24 24.99 -25.51
CA HIS A 25 -35.82 26.20 -24.94
C HIS A 25 -37.33 26.00 -24.74
N VAL A 26 -37.87 26.65 -23.71
CA VAL A 26 -39.32 26.71 -23.50
C VAL A 26 -39.84 27.97 -24.18
N GLU A 27 -40.87 27.85 -25.01
CA GLU A 27 -41.55 29.00 -25.58
C GLU A 27 -42.59 29.55 -24.61
N ASP A 28 -42.29 30.70 -24.00
CA ASP A 28 -43.14 31.34 -22.98
C ASP A 28 -44.12 32.40 -23.55
N ASP A 29 -43.93 32.87 -24.79
CA ASP A 29 -44.64 34.04 -25.37
C ASP A 29 -45.86 33.71 -26.27
N LYS A 30 -46.31 32.45 -26.25
CA LYS A 30 -47.48 32.04 -27.04
C LYS A 30 -48.79 32.35 -26.28
N ARG A 31 -49.69 33.11 -26.92
CA ARG A 31 -51.01 33.52 -26.37
C ARG A 31 -51.95 32.33 -26.16
N ASP A 32 -51.64 31.21 -26.81
CA ASP A 32 -52.26 29.90 -26.67
C ASP A 32 -51.79 29.21 -25.38
N LEU A 33 -52.71 28.53 -24.66
CA LEU A 33 -52.38 27.85 -23.39
C LEU A 33 -51.54 26.57 -23.58
N ASN A 34 -51.07 26.31 -24.80
CA ASN A 34 -50.14 25.22 -25.08
C ASN A 34 -48.72 25.61 -24.66
N ARG A 35 -47.93 24.62 -24.25
CA ARG A 35 -46.51 24.78 -23.94
C ARG A 35 -45.69 23.90 -24.85
N TRP A 36 -44.60 24.48 -25.35
CA TRP A 36 -43.74 23.89 -26.35
C TRP A 36 -42.29 23.96 -25.87
N VAL A 37 -41.56 22.87 -26.10
CA VAL A 37 -40.09 22.85 -26.01
C VAL A 37 -39.55 22.78 -27.43
N THR A 38 -38.67 23.71 -27.76
CA THR A 38 -38.07 23.85 -29.09
C THR A 38 -36.55 23.84 -29.02
N ASP A 39 -35.91 23.54 -30.15
CA ASP A 39 -34.45 23.64 -30.29
C ASP A 39 -34.08 25.03 -30.84
N LYS A 40 -32.79 25.30 -31.05
CA LYS A 40 -32.36 26.63 -31.56
C LYS A 40 -33.01 27.00 -32.90
N SER A 41 -33.41 26.00 -33.68
CA SER A 41 -33.96 26.20 -35.01
C SER A 41 -35.49 26.34 -35.03
N GLY A 42 -36.16 26.07 -33.90
CA GLY A 42 -37.61 26.09 -33.77
C GLY A 42 -38.31 24.87 -34.37
N TYR A 43 -37.56 23.83 -34.76
CA TYR A 43 -38.09 22.64 -35.45
C TYR A 43 -38.41 21.47 -34.50
N LEU A 44 -37.85 21.46 -33.29
CA LEU A 44 -38.28 20.53 -32.25
C LEU A 44 -39.61 21.02 -31.69
N GLU A 45 -40.62 20.15 -31.67
CA GLU A 45 -41.96 20.52 -31.21
C GLU A 45 -42.48 19.46 -30.22
N ILE A 46 -42.14 19.62 -28.93
CA ILE A 46 -42.69 18.78 -27.86
C ILE A 46 -43.90 19.52 -27.26
N ASN A 47 -45.11 19.09 -27.62
CA ASN A 47 -46.35 19.66 -27.12
C ASN A 47 -46.81 18.94 -25.84
N PHE A 48 -46.98 19.68 -24.75
CA PHE A 48 -47.45 19.14 -23.45
C PHE A 48 -48.98 19.16 -23.29
N GLY A 49 -49.71 19.57 -24.32
CA GLY A 49 -51.16 19.71 -24.34
C GLY A 49 -51.69 20.85 -23.47
N TYR A 50 -53.01 20.91 -23.38
CA TYR A 50 -53.75 21.88 -22.57
C TYR A 50 -53.86 21.34 -21.14
N LEU A 51 -52.88 21.62 -20.28
CA LEU A 51 -52.89 21.13 -18.90
C LEU A 51 -52.63 22.25 -17.89
N ASN A 52 -53.65 22.44 -17.05
CA ASN A 52 -53.73 23.20 -15.80
C ASN A 52 -52.35 23.39 -15.11
N ASN A 53 -51.80 24.61 -15.10
CA ASN A 53 -50.64 25.18 -14.38
C ASN A 53 -49.34 24.37 -14.08
N GLY A 54 -49.28 23.05 -14.26
CA GLY A 54 -48.11 22.21 -14.00
C GLY A 54 -47.14 22.08 -15.18
N THR A 55 -47.58 22.41 -16.39
CA THR A 55 -46.83 22.20 -17.64
C THR A 55 -45.56 23.03 -17.77
N GLN A 56 -45.43 24.14 -17.03
CA GLN A 56 -44.22 24.97 -17.09
C GLN A 56 -43.00 24.31 -16.44
N ALA A 57 -43.19 23.65 -15.30
CA ALA A 57 -42.09 22.96 -14.63
C ALA A 57 -41.64 21.73 -15.45
N ASP A 58 -42.59 20.98 -16.00
CA ASP A 58 -42.33 19.82 -16.85
C ASP A 58 -41.64 20.21 -18.16
N ALA A 59 -42.10 21.28 -18.82
CA ALA A 59 -41.46 21.80 -20.03
C ALA A 59 -40.03 22.26 -19.76
N ARG A 60 -39.79 22.97 -18.65
CA ARG A 60 -38.43 23.37 -18.24
C ARG A 60 -37.56 22.15 -17.95
N PHE A 61 -38.08 21.16 -17.22
CA PHE A 61 -37.35 19.92 -16.94
C PHE A 61 -36.95 19.21 -18.23
N VAL A 62 -37.88 19.03 -19.18
CA VAL A 62 -37.59 18.40 -20.47
C VAL A 62 -36.59 19.22 -21.30
N ALA A 63 -36.73 20.56 -21.32
CA ALA A 63 -35.80 21.42 -22.02
C ALA A 63 -34.36 21.27 -21.50
N HIS A 64 -34.19 21.14 -20.18
CA HIS A 64 -32.88 20.95 -19.55
C HIS A 64 -32.38 19.51 -19.60
N ALA A 65 -33.27 18.51 -19.64
CA ALA A 65 -32.92 17.10 -19.60
C ALA A 65 -31.88 16.72 -20.67
N ARG A 66 -31.95 17.31 -21.87
CA ARG A 66 -30.98 17.02 -22.94
C ARG A 66 -29.55 17.38 -22.53
N THR A 67 -29.34 18.53 -21.88
CA THR A 67 -28.01 18.98 -21.45
C THR A 67 -27.59 18.30 -20.13
N ASP A 68 -28.55 18.10 -19.22
CA ASP A 68 -28.28 17.47 -17.93
C ASP A 68 -27.83 16.01 -18.10
N VAL A 69 -28.44 15.26 -19.02
CA VAL A 69 -28.05 13.86 -19.29
C VAL A 69 -26.63 13.75 -19.83
N GLU A 70 -26.18 14.68 -20.68
CA GLU A 70 -24.78 14.71 -21.15
C GLU A 70 -23.81 14.96 -20.00
N GLN A 71 -24.08 15.99 -19.19
CA GLN A 71 -23.24 16.33 -18.04
C GLN A 71 -23.18 15.19 -17.03
N LEU A 72 -24.32 14.55 -16.74
CA LEU A 72 -24.40 13.41 -15.84
C LEU A 72 -23.62 12.23 -16.39
N THR A 73 -23.77 11.89 -17.67
CA THR A 73 -23.05 10.77 -18.30
C THR A 73 -21.54 11.00 -18.27
N ALA A 74 -21.09 12.20 -18.64
CA ALA A 74 -19.67 12.58 -18.53
C ALA A 74 -19.16 12.46 -17.09
N ARG A 75 -19.93 12.97 -16.12
CA ARG A 75 -19.56 12.92 -14.71
C ARG A 75 -19.48 11.49 -14.17
N VAL A 76 -20.39 10.61 -14.56
CA VAL A 76 -20.34 9.21 -14.14
C VAL A 76 -19.10 8.52 -14.71
N ARG A 77 -18.74 8.75 -15.98
CA ARG A 77 -17.52 8.18 -16.57
C ARG A 77 -16.25 8.63 -15.84
N GLU A 78 -16.16 9.91 -15.46
CA GLU A 78 -15.05 10.42 -14.64
C GLU A 78 -14.97 9.70 -13.29
N LEU A 79 -16.11 9.54 -12.62
CA LEU A 79 -16.20 8.86 -11.33
C LEU A 79 -15.83 7.38 -11.44
N GLU A 80 -16.22 6.68 -12.51
CA GLU A 80 -15.83 5.30 -12.75
C GLU A 80 -14.32 5.16 -12.98
N ALA A 81 -13.72 6.06 -13.77
CA ALA A 81 -12.28 6.09 -14.00
C ALA A 81 -11.51 6.35 -12.70
N GLU A 82 -11.96 7.31 -11.89
CA GLU A 82 -11.36 7.61 -10.58
C GLU A 82 -11.53 6.45 -9.60
N ASN A 83 -12.71 5.81 -9.57
CA ASN A 83 -12.96 4.66 -8.71
C ASN A 83 -12.03 3.49 -9.06
N LEU A 84 -11.84 3.22 -10.35
CA LEU A 84 -10.88 2.22 -10.83
C LEU A 84 -9.46 2.55 -10.39
N ARG A 85 -9.03 3.81 -10.53
CA ARG A 85 -7.70 4.27 -10.10
C ARG A 85 -7.50 4.04 -8.60
N LEU A 86 -8.47 4.44 -7.77
CA LEU A 86 -8.42 4.27 -6.33
C LEU A 86 -8.41 2.79 -5.92
N ARG A 87 -9.22 1.94 -6.57
CA ARG A 87 -9.21 0.50 -6.33
C ARG A 87 -7.84 -0.10 -6.64
N THR A 88 -7.25 0.22 -7.78
CA THR A 88 -5.92 -0.28 -8.15
C THR A 88 -4.87 0.16 -7.14
N ALA A 89 -4.86 1.44 -6.75
CA ALA A 89 -3.95 1.97 -5.76
C ALA A 89 -4.10 1.27 -4.39
N TRP A 90 -5.34 1.03 -3.96
CA TRP A 90 -5.64 0.31 -2.73
C TRP A 90 -5.14 -1.13 -2.77
N HIS A 91 -5.38 -1.87 -3.86
CA HIS A 91 -4.87 -3.24 -4.01
C HIS A 91 -3.35 -3.28 -3.94
N SER A 92 -2.67 -2.38 -4.66
CA SER A 92 -1.20 -2.29 -4.60
C SER A 92 -0.70 -1.94 -3.19
N ALA A 93 -1.36 -1.02 -2.49
CA ALA A 93 -1.00 -0.67 -1.12
C ALA A 93 -1.20 -1.85 -0.16
N LYS A 94 -2.31 -2.58 -0.29
CA LYS A 94 -2.61 -3.78 0.48
C LYS A 94 -1.55 -4.86 0.28
N THR A 95 -1.14 -5.13 -0.96
CA THR A 95 -0.06 -6.08 -1.25
C THR A 95 1.26 -5.64 -0.63
N ARG A 96 1.64 -4.36 -0.76
CA ARG A 96 2.87 -3.86 -0.13
C ARG A 96 2.85 -4.00 1.39
N ALA A 97 1.72 -3.72 2.02
CA ALA A 97 1.55 -3.88 3.47
C ALA A 97 1.69 -5.35 3.89
N SER A 98 1.09 -6.28 3.14
CA SER A 98 1.22 -7.72 3.37
C SER A 98 2.68 -8.17 3.28
N ASN A 99 3.39 -7.79 2.22
CA ASN A 99 4.78 -8.16 2.02
C ASN A 99 5.70 -7.53 3.08
N ALA A 100 5.43 -6.28 3.48
CA ALA A 100 6.17 -5.63 4.55
C ALA A 100 5.99 -6.36 5.88
N ARG A 101 4.77 -6.84 6.16
CA ARG A 101 4.49 -7.63 7.36
C ARG A 101 5.25 -8.95 7.36
N GLU A 102 5.20 -9.70 6.27
CA GLU A 102 5.95 -10.96 6.12
C GLU A 102 7.45 -10.76 6.32
N ARG A 103 8.02 -9.69 5.75
CA ARG A 103 9.44 -9.36 5.93
C ARG A 103 9.79 -9.02 7.37
N LEU A 104 8.88 -8.36 8.11
CA LEU A 104 9.06 -8.09 9.53
C LEU A 104 9.04 -9.40 10.34
N ASP A 105 8.08 -10.29 10.06
CA ASP A 105 8.00 -11.58 10.74
C ASP A 105 9.27 -12.43 10.51
N ILE A 106 9.81 -12.44 9.29
CA ILE A 106 11.11 -13.09 8.98
C ILE A 106 12.27 -12.45 9.75
N ALA A 107 12.30 -11.12 9.82
CA ALA A 107 13.37 -10.39 10.52
C ALA A 107 13.31 -10.59 12.04
N GLU A 108 12.11 -10.68 12.62
CA GLU A 108 11.89 -11.01 14.03
C GLU A 108 12.37 -12.44 14.31
N HIS A 109 11.95 -13.41 13.49
CA HIS A 109 12.43 -14.79 13.62
C HIS A 109 13.96 -14.91 13.50
N GLY A 110 14.56 -14.22 12.53
CA GLY A 110 16.02 -14.19 12.37
C GLY A 110 16.75 -13.56 13.56
N ARG A 111 16.14 -12.57 14.23
CA ARG A 111 16.67 -11.98 15.47
C ARG A 111 16.63 -12.98 16.62
N ASP A 112 15.51 -13.70 16.76
CA ASP A 112 15.34 -14.69 17.83
C ASP A 112 16.36 -15.83 17.68
N CYS A 113 16.51 -16.39 16.47
CA CYS A 113 17.53 -17.42 16.19
C CYS A 113 18.97 -16.93 16.44
N ALA A 114 19.26 -15.67 16.12
CA ALA A 114 20.56 -15.08 16.42
C ALA A 114 20.79 -14.95 17.94
N GLY A 115 19.75 -14.58 18.69
CA GLY A 115 19.77 -14.55 20.16
C GLY A 115 20.09 -15.92 20.75
N GLU A 116 19.38 -16.97 20.34
CA GLU A 116 19.62 -18.35 20.78
C GLU A 116 21.06 -18.80 20.46
N THR A 117 21.58 -18.46 19.28
CA THR A 117 22.95 -18.79 18.88
C THR A 117 23.97 -18.09 19.78
N ILE A 118 23.75 -16.83 20.12
CA ILE A 118 24.63 -16.08 21.04
C ILE A 118 24.62 -16.72 22.43
N GLU A 119 23.44 -17.08 22.95
CA GLU A 119 23.33 -17.76 24.24
C GLU A 119 24.06 -19.11 24.26
N GLN A 120 23.94 -19.91 23.19
CA GLN A 120 24.67 -21.17 23.05
C GLN A 120 26.19 -20.98 23.01
N LEU A 121 26.67 -19.96 22.29
CA LEU A 121 28.10 -19.63 22.25
C LEU A 121 28.62 -19.17 23.61
N GLN A 122 27.85 -18.35 24.34
CA GLN A 122 28.19 -17.94 25.70
C GLN A 122 28.25 -19.13 26.65
N ALA A 123 27.24 -20.01 26.63
CA ALA A 123 27.24 -21.22 27.44
C ALA A 123 28.43 -22.13 27.10
N THR A 124 28.78 -22.26 25.82
CA THR A 124 29.96 -23.02 25.39
C THR A 124 31.25 -22.39 25.92
N LEU A 125 31.38 -21.07 25.86
CA LEU A 125 32.53 -20.33 26.37
C LEU A 125 32.67 -20.45 27.89
N ASP A 126 31.56 -20.41 28.64
CA ASP A 126 31.54 -20.57 30.09
C ASP A 126 31.95 -21.99 30.54
N LEU A 127 31.67 -22.99 29.70
CA LEU A 127 32.11 -24.37 29.92
C LEU A 127 33.57 -24.62 29.52
N MET A 128 34.22 -23.71 28.78
CA MET A 128 35.63 -23.86 28.46
C MET A 128 36.45 -23.76 29.75
N PRO A 129 37.32 -24.75 30.06
CA PRO A 129 38.08 -24.75 31.30
C PRO A 129 38.97 -23.51 31.34
N ARG A 130 38.84 -22.66 32.36
CA ARG A 130 39.77 -21.53 32.55
C ARG A 130 41.14 -22.05 32.98
N CYS A 131 42.20 -21.38 32.54
CA CYS A 131 43.55 -21.68 32.99
C CYS A 131 43.69 -21.37 34.49
N ASN A 132 43.58 -22.37 35.36
CA ASN A 132 43.82 -22.22 36.80
C ASN A 132 45.30 -22.37 37.19
N ALA A 133 46.23 -22.30 36.23
CA ALA A 133 47.65 -22.40 36.53
C ALA A 133 48.13 -21.11 37.25
N PRO A 134 48.81 -21.21 38.41
CA PRO A 134 49.37 -20.05 39.09
C PRO A 134 50.62 -19.56 38.33
N HIS A 135 50.42 -18.73 37.30
CA HIS A 135 51.51 -18.01 36.66
C HIS A 135 51.55 -16.55 37.13
N PRO A 136 52.73 -16.04 37.58
CA PRO A 136 52.84 -14.75 38.27
C PRO A 136 52.60 -13.49 37.41
N VAL A 137 52.41 -13.62 36.08
CA VAL A 137 52.35 -12.43 35.19
C VAL A 137 51.45 -12.58 33.95
N ALA A 138 50.62 -13.62 33.83
CA ALA A 138 49.72 -13.67 32.68
C ALA A 138 48.38 -13.01 33.04
N ASP A 139 48.14 -11.84 32.46
CA ASP A 139 46.80 -11.39 32.12
C ASP A 139 46.09 -12.54 31.37
N ASP A 140 44.91 -12.95 31.85
CA ASP A 140 44.12 -14.06 31.29
C ASP A 140 43.91 -13.90 29.77
N ALA A 141 44.05 -12.69 29.23
CA ALA A 141 44.03 -12.37 27.81
C ALA A 141 45.18 -12.97 26.96
N ARG A 142 46.19 -13.63 27.54
CA ARG A 142 47.38 -14.16 26.83
C ARG A 142 47.55 -15.69 26.85
N CYS A 143 46.55 -16.42 27.32
CA CYS A 143 46.56 -17.88 27.28
C CYS A 143 45.96 -18.36 25.95
N GLU A 144 46.70 -19.16 25.20
CA GLU A 144 46.22 -19.82 23.97
C GLU A 144 45.99 -21.32 24.24
N LEU A 145 44.86 -21.83 23.78
CA LEU A 145 44.57 -23.26 23.80
C LEU A 145 45.26 -23.92 22.59
N ILE A 146 46.30 -24.71 22.84
CA ILE A 146 46.99 -25.44 21.78
C ILE A 146 46.27 -26.78 21.57
N VAL A 147 45.49 -26.90 20.50
CA VAL A 147 44.65 -28.08 20.20
C VAL A 147 45.43 -29.41 20.18
N GLN A 148 46.74 -29.36 19.90
CA GLN A 148 47.60 -30.54 19.81
C GLN A 148 48.12 -31.04 21.18
N HIS A 149 47.94 -30.27 22.28
CA HIS A 149 48.38 -30.63 23.63
C HIS A 149 47.32 -30.27 24.67
N PRO A 150 46.80 -31.22 25.47
CA PRO A 150 45.80 -30.91 26.48
C PRO A 150 46.40 -30.04 27.59
N GLY A 151 46.21 -28.72 27.49
CA GLY A 151 46.68 -27.72 28.45
C GLY A 151 46.62 -26.30 27.89
N TRP A 152 46.55 -25.31 28.78
CA TRP A 152 46.70 -23.90 28.41
C TRP A 152 48.17 -23.54 28.33
N HIS A 153 48.57 -22.85 27.27
CA HIS A 153 49.94 -22.39 27.07
C HIS A 153 49.99 -20.87 26.97
N ALA A 154 51.05 -20.24 27.49
CA ALA A 154 51.28 -18.83 27.25
C ALA A 154 51.60 -18.60 25.76
N ALA A 155 50.85 -17.71 25.10
CA ALA A 155 50.93 -17.44 23.65
C ALA A 155 52.35 -17.07 23.15
N HIS A 156 53.18 -16.50 24.03
CA HIS A 156 54.57 -16.18 23.72
C HIS A 156 55.49 -16.36 24.92
N VAL A 157 56.53 -17.19 24.74
CA VAL A 157 57.65 -17.35 25.68
C VAL A 157 58.58 -16.10 25.67
N GLY A 158 58.38 -15.15 24.76
CA GLY A 158 59.31 -14.04 24.49
C GLY A 158 59.18 -12.78 25.35
N ALA A 159 58.23 -12.68 26.28
CA ALA A 159 58.05 -11.49 27.12
C ALA A 159 57.98 -11.84 28.62
N TRP A 160 58.86 -12.74 29.07
CA TRP A 160 59.19 -12.82 30.50
C TRP A 160 60.31 -11.80 30.75
N PRO A 161 60.05 -10.64 31.39
CA PRO A 161 61.14 -9.85 31.94
C PRO A 161 61.81 -10.68 33.04
N HIS A 162 62.91 -11.35 32.69
CA HIS A 162 63.86 -11.97 33.62
C HIS A 162 63.27 -13.04 34.57
N ALA A 163 62.65 -14.09 34.05
CA ALA A 163 62.64 -15.35 34.80
C ALA A 163 64.01 -16.02 34.63
N SER A 164 64.92 -15.75 35.57
CA SER A 164 66.10 -16.57 35.78
C SER A 164 65.65 -17.98 36.19
N TRP A 165 65.59 -18.90 35.24
CA TRP A 165 65.41 -20.32 35.55
C TRP A 165 66.61 -20.78 36.41
N PRO A 166 66.39 -21.33 37.61
CA PRO A 166 67.47 -21.95 38.37
C PRO A 166 67.80 -23.29 37.72
N TYR A 167 68.61 -23.27 36.65
CA TYR A 167 69.25 -24.47 36.15
C TYR A 167 70.38 -24.83 37.12
N GLN A 168 70.05 -25.59 38.17
CA GLN A 168 71.07 -26.29 38.96
C GLN A 168 71.53 -27.49 38.14
N THR A 169 72.67 -27.36 37.47
CA THR A 169 73.42 -28.52 36.99
C THR A 169 73.91 -29.30 38.21
N GLN A 170 73.27 -30.44 38.50
CA GLN A 170 73.85 -31.44 39.41
C GLN A 170 74.99 -32.14 38.68
N THR A 171 76.21 -31.92 39.16
CA THR A 171 77.40 -32.75 38.92
C THR A 171 77.40 -33.94 39.85
#